data_AF-A0A2E7LCV6-F1
#
_entry.id   AF-A0A2E7LCV6-F1
#
_cell.length_a   1.000
_cell.length_b   1.000
_cell.length_c   1.000
_cell.angle_alpha   90.00
_cell.angle_beta   90.00
_cell.angle_gamma   90.00
#
_symmetry.space_group_name_H-M   'P 1'
#
loop_
_entity.id
_entity.type
_entity.pdbx_description
1 polymer ?
#
loop_
_entity_poly.entity_id
_entity_poly.type
_entity_poly.pdbx_seq_one_letter_code
_entity_poly.pdbx_strand_id
1 'polypeptide(L)' 'MTRRFIPLLVLLTVVLLAAATVTLAGLLLTRFAGDQTGAQVLGWVGSILLGLLLTNVLLLVVALGIHVGQADAGGDEEGL' A
#
# COMPACT_ATOMS: atom_id res chain seq x y z
N MET A 1 -4.89 -20.45 4.23
CA MET A 1 -5.40 -19.10 4.59
C MET A 1 -4.61 -17.97 3.90
N THR A 2 -3.31 -18.14 3.64
CA THR A 2 -2.43 -17.23 2.87
C THR A 2 -2.95 -16.83 1.49
N ARG A 3 -3.63 -17.72 0.76
CA ARG A 3 -4.27 -17.42 -0.55
C ARG A 3 -5.29 -16.27 -0.52
N ARG A 4 -5.91 -15.98 0.65
CA ARG A 4 -6.86 -14.85 0.80
C ARG A 4 -6.16 -13.55 1.22
N PHE A 5 -4.92 -13.63 1.69
CA PHE A 5 -4.19 -12.50 2.26
C PHE A 5 -3.60 -11.60 1.18
N ILE A 6 -3.08 -12.20 0.09
CA ILE A 6 -2.54 -11.47 -1.07
C ILE A 6 -3.59 -10.56 -1.73
N PRO A 7 -4.79 -11.03 -2.13
CA PRO A 7 -5.80 -10.15 -2.73
C PRO A 7 -6.28 -9.05 -1.77
N LEU A 8 -6.26 -9.31 -0.46
CA LEU A 8 -6.63 -8.33 0.56
C LEU A 8 -5.57 -7.23 0.69
N LEU A 9 -4.28 -7.58 0.71
CA LEU A 9 -3.17 -6.62 0.70
C LEU A 9 -3.17 -5.78 -0.59
N VAL A 10 -3.43 -6.41 -1.75
CA VAL A 10 -3.56 -5.70 -3.03
C VAL A 10 -4.73 -4.74 -3.02
N LEU A 11 -5.91 -5.17 -2.54
CA LEU A 11 -7.08 -4.29 -2.40
C LEU A 11 -6.75 -3.09 -1.50
N LEU A 12 -6.07 -3.34 -0.38
CA LEU A 12 -5.66 -2.31 0.56
C LEU A 12 -4.67 -1.32 -0.08
N THR A 13 -3.76 -1.80 -0.94
CA THR A 13 -2.87 -0.94 -1.72
C THR A 13 -3.66 -0.04 -2.68
N VAL A 14 -4.63 -0.60 -3.40
CA VAL A 14 -5.47 0.17 -4.33
C VAL A 14 -6.25 1.27 -3.58
N VAL A 15 -6.82 0.94 -2.42
CA VAL A 15 -7.54 1.90 -1.58
C VAL A 15 -6.62 3.00 -1.07
N LEU A 16 -5.44 2.64 -0.55
CA LEU A 16 -4.44 3.63 -0.09
C LEU A 16 -3.96 4.53 -1.24
N LEU A 17 -3.79 3.98 -2.44
CA LEU A 17 -3.38 4.74 -3.62
C LEU A 17 -4.47 5.74 -4.04
N ALA A 18 -5.73 5.30 -4.05
CA ALA A 18 -6.87 6.19 -4.31
C ALA A 18 -6.95 7.32 -3.27
N ALA A 19 -6.82 7.00 -1.98
CA ALA A 19 -6.78 7.98 -0.91
C ALA A 19 -5.61 8.97 -1.06
N ALA A 20 -4.41 8.50 -1.43
CA ALA A 20 -3.26 9.35 -1.71
C ALA A 20 -3.53 10.32 -2.88
N THR A 21 -4.17 9.83 -3.95
CA THR A 21 -4.52 10.65 -5.13
C THR A 21 -5.51 11.75 -4.75
N VAL A 22 -6.55 11.41 -3.98
CA VAL A 22 -7.53 12.38 -3.45
C VAL A 22 -6.85 13.40 -2.53
N THR A 23 -5.94 12.95 -1.66
CA THR A 23 -5.20 13.83 -0.75
C THR A 23 -4.30 14.80 -1.51
N LEU A 24 -3.65 14.35 -2.58
CA LEU A 24 -2.83 15.19 -3.47
C LEU A 24 -3.68 16.25 -4.19
N ALA A 25 -4.83 15.85 -4.74
CA ALA A 25 -5.78 16.77 -5.37
C ALA A 25 -6.29 17.82 -4.37
N GLY A 26 -6.65 17.39 -3.16
CA GLY A 26 -7.01 18.28 -2.06
C GLY A 26 -5.89 19.26 -1.73
N LEU A 27 -4.64 18.78 -1.61
CA LEU A 27 -3.50 19.62 -1.23
C LEU A 27 -3.21 20.69 -2.28
N LEU A 28 -3.32 20.34 -3.56
CA LEU A 28 -3.19 21.28 -4.67
C LEU A 28 -4.29 22.35 -4.60
N LEU A 29 -5.56 21.95 -4.47
CA LEU A 29 -6.68 22.89 -4.35
C LEU A 29 -6.54 23.82 -3.15
N THR A 30 -6.10 23.30 -2.01
CA THR A 30 -5.92 24.07 -0.77
C THR A 30 -4.78 25.07 -0.91
N ARG A 31 -3.69 24.69 -1.61
CA ARG A 31 -2.61 25.63 -1.99
C ARG A 31 -3.09 26.73 -2.94
N PHE A 32 -3.91 26.40 -3.94
CA PHE A 32 -4.47 27.39 -4.85
C PHE A 32 -5.43 28.35 -4.14
N ALA A 33 -6.15 27.88 -3.11
CA ALA A 33 -7.01 28.70 -2.28
C ALA A 33 -6.27 29.62 -1.29
N GLY A 34 -4.93 29.47 -1.16
CA GLY A 34 -4.12 30.27 -0.24
C GLY A 34 -4.26 29.86 1.23
N ASP A 35 -4.93 28.75 1.54
CA ASP A 35 -5.07 28.25 2.91
C ASP A 35 -3.83 27.46 3.32
N GLN A 36 -2.94 28.14 4.05
CA GLN A 36 -1.70 27.55 4.54
C GLN A 36 -1.93 26.50 5.63
N THR A 37 -2.98 26.66 6.45
CA THR A 37 -3.27 25.74 7.56
C THR A 37 -3.82 24.43 7.00
N GLY A 38 -4.79 24.52 6.08
CA GLY A 38 -5.32 23.36 5.38
C GLY A 38 -4.24 22.61 4.58
N ALA A 39 -3.36 23.33 3.88
CA ALA A 39 -2.26 22.71 3.14
C ALA A 39 -1.26 21.99 4.07
N GLN A 40 -0.98 22.54 5.26
CA GLN A 40 -0.11 21.90 6.24
C GLN A 40 -0.74 20.61 6.78
N VAL A 41 -2.02 20.64 7.18
CA VAL A 41 -2.74 19.45 7.66
C VAL A 41 -2.81 18.36 6.58
N LEU A 42 -3.13 18.71 5.34
CA LEU A 42 -3.13 17.75 4.23
C LEU A 42 -1.73 17.17 3.96
N GLY A 43 -0.67 17.94 4.19
CA GLY A 43 0.71 17.44 4.13
C GLY A 43 0.98 16.35 5.15
N TRP A 44 0.52 16.52 6.41
CA TRP A 44 0.62 15.50 7.45
C TRP A 44 -0.16 14.24 7.10
N VAL A 45 -1.40 14.40 6.63
CA VAL A 45 -2.25 13.26 6.19
C VAL A 45 -1.58 12.50 5.04
N GLY A 46 -1.01 13.23 4.07
CA GLY A 46 -0.26 12.63 2.97
C GLY A 46 0.95 11.82 3.42
N SER A 47 1.70 12.32 4.42
CA SER A 47 2.86 11.60 5.00
C SER A 47 2.45 10.30 5.69
N ILE A 48 1.36 10.32 6.47
CA ILE A 48 0.81 9.13 7.13
C ILE A 48 0.35 8.11 6.09
N LEU A 49 -0.38 8.55 5.06
CA LEU A 49 -0.80 7.69 3.95
C LEU A 49 0.38 7.05 3.23
N LEU A 50 1.45 7.82 2.98
CA LEU A 50 2.67 7.30 2.36
C LEU A 50 3.33 6.22 3.24
N GLY A 51 3.40 6.45 4.55
CA GLY A 51 3.91 5.47 5.52
C GLY A 51 3.11 4.18 5.50
N LEU A 52 1.77 4.27 5.55
CA LEU A 52 0.89 3.10 5.46
C LEU A 52 1.05 2.35 4.14
N LEU A 53 1.23 3.08 3.03
CA LEU A 53 1.43 2.50 1.71
C LEU A 53 2.76 1.74 1.63
N LEU A 54 3.84 2.30 2.16
CA LEU A 54 5.14 1.64 2.25
C LEU A 54 5.07 0.38 3.11
N THR A 55 4.43 0.45 4.29
CA THR A 55 4.24 -0.74 5.15
C THR A 55 3.42 -1.80 4.44
N ASN A 56 2.35 -1.43 3.73
CA ASN A 56 1.51 -2.38 3.01
C ASN A 56 2.26 -3.03 1.84
N VAL A 57 3.07 -2.26 1.10
CA VAL A 57 3.93 -2.79 0.04
C VAL A 57 4.96 -3.76 0.61
N LEU A 58 5.58 -3.44 1.75
CA LEU A 58 6.53 -4.34 2.42
C LEU A 58 5.87 -5.66 2.82
N LEU A 59 4.68 -5.60 3.42
CA LEU A 59 3.89 -6.79 3.76
C LEU A 59 3.52 -7.59 2.51
N LEU A 60 3.17 -6.94 1.41
CA LEU A 60 2.88 -7.59 0.14
C LEU A 60 4.12 -8.31 -0.40
N VAL A 61 5.29 -7.67 -0.38
CA VAL A 61 6.56 -8.27 -0.82
C VAL A 61 6.92 -9.48 0.05
N VAL A 62 6.79 -9.37 1.37
CA VAL A 62 7.04 -10.49 2.29
C VAL A 62 6.05 -11.64 2.03
N ALA A 63 4.77 -11.33 1.85
CA ALA A 63 3.75 -12.33 1.54
C ALA A 63 4.01 -13.01 0.19
N LEU A 64 4.48 -12.28 -0.82
CA LEU A 64 4.88 -12.83 -2.11
C LEU A 64 6.12 -13.71 -1.98
N GLY A 65 7.14 -13.25 -1.25
CA GLY A 65 8.39 -13.98 -1.05
C GLY A 65 8.18 -15.31 -0.32
N ILE A 66 7.33 -15.34 0.70
CA ILE A 66 6.93 -16.59 1.37
C ILE A 66 6.20 -17.52 0.38
N HIS A 67 5.32 -16.97 -0.46
CA HIS A 67 4.58 -17.78 -1.42
C HIS A 67 5.47 -18.40 -2.50
N VAL A 68 6.45 -17.65 -3.01
CA VAL A 68 7.45 -18.14 -3.97
C VAL A 68 8.37 -19.18 -3.33
N GLY A 69 8.87 -18.93 -2.13
CA GLY A 69 9.70 -19.90 -1.41
C GLY A 69 8.98 -21.21 -1.07
N GLN A 70 7.66 -21.16 -0.85
CA GLN A 70 6.83 -22.37 -0.70
C GLN A 70 6.56 -23.09 -2.03
N ALA A 71 6.53 -22.37 -3.16
CA ALA A 71 6.37 -22.98 -4.47
C ALA A 71 7.64 -23.74 -4.89
N ASP A 72 8.82 -23.23 -4.55
CA ASP A 72 10.09 -23.94 -4.79
C ASP A 72 10.29 -25.13 -3.84
N ALA A 73 9.92 -25.00 -2.55
CA ALA A 73 10.09 -26.09 -1.58
C ALA A 73 9.13 -27.29 -1.77
N GLY A 74 7.99 -27.10 -2.45
CA GLY A 74 7.02 -28.16 -2.73
C GLY A 74 7.28 -28.92 -4.04
N GLY A 75 8.19 -28.44 -4.90
CA GLY A 75 8.52 -29.09 -6.17
C GLY A 75 9.46 -30.29 -6.05
N ASP A 76 10.21 -30.39 -4.94
CA ASP A 76 11.18 -31.47 -4.71
C ASP A 76 10.54 -32.74 -4.11
N GLU A 77 9.28 -32.67 -3.65
CA GLU A 77 8.55 -33.82 -3.07
C GLU A 77 7.64 -34.57 -4.05
N GLU A 78 7.36 -34.02 -5.25
CA GLU A 78 6.55 -34.69 -6.30
C GLU A 78 7.39 -35.58 -7.26
N GLY A 79 8.69 -35.74 -6.98
CA GLY A 79 9.65 -36.47 -7.82
C GLY A 79 9.99 -37.91 -7.37
N LEU A 80 9.17 -38.54 -6.51
CA LEU A 80 9.34 -39.95 -6.09
C LEU A 80 8.17 -40.84 -6.54
#